data_AF-A0A7C2ZQF2-F1
#
_entry.id   AF-A0A7C2ZQF2-F1
#
_cell.length_a   1.000
_cell.length_b   1.000
_cell.length_c   1.000
_cell.angle_alpha   90.00
_cell.angle_beta   90.00
_cell.angle_gamma   90.00
#
_symmetry.space_group_name_H-M   'P 1'
#
loop_
_entity.id
_entity.type
_entity.pdbx_description
1 polymer ?
#
loop_
_entity_poly.entity_id
_entity_poly.type
_entity_poly.pdbx_seq_one_letter_code
_entity_poly.pdbx_strand_id
1 'polypeptide(L)'
;MSTPSSGCISFAVKSVWYDTVDQPVIPIEVSNSCNEDVVVEVEIRTVDGRKLHSEKIKVKQSEKKSFDITLSDYGDVVLTARGVLVSSGTTIQLGEYKLKL
;
A
#
# COMPACT_ATOMS: atom_id res chain seq x y z
N MET A 1 14.15 -8.89 -5.74
CA MET A 1 12.96 -8.73 -4.87
C MET A 1 11.74 -8.88 -5.76
N SER A 2 10.95 -9.92 -5.55
CA SER A 2 9.91 -10.37 -6.47
C SER A 2 8.61 -9.60 -6.24
N THR A 3 8.14 -8.87 -7.25
CA THR A 3 6.85 -8.18 -7.29
C THR A 3 5.71 -9.21 -7.36
N PRO A 4 4.70 -9.17 -6.48
CA PRO A 4 3.48 -9.94 -6.67
C PRO A 4 2.67 -9.31 -7.82
N SER A 5 2.87 -9.79 -9.04
CA SER A 5 2.13 -9.33 -10.21
C SER A 5 0.76 -10.02 -10.26
N SER A 6 -0.24 -9.42 -9.62
CA SER A 6 -1.58 -9.51 -10.18
C SER A 6 -1.58 -8.62 -11.42
N GLY A 7 -1.58 -9.25 -12.60
CA GLY A 7 -0.98 -8.77 -13.86
C GLY A 7 -1.39 -7.40 -14.43
N CYS A 8 -2.21 -6.60 -13.74
CA CYS A 8 -2.52 -5.23 -14.15
C CYS A 8 -2.40 -4.19 -13.02
N ILE A 9 -2.19 -4.57 -11.76
CA ILE A 9 -1.91 -3.61 -10.66
C ILE A 9 -0.46 -3.78 -10.20
N SER A 10 0.29 -2.68 -10.21
CA SER A 10 1.61 -2.62 -9.60
C SER A 10 1.52 -1.87 -8.28
N PHE A 11 2.02 -2.47 -7.21
CA PHE A 11 2.14 -1.85 -5.89
C PHE A 11 3.62 -1.84 -5.47
N ALA A 12 4.13 -0.69 -5.07
CA ALA A 12 5.51 -0.53 -4.63
C ALA A 12 5.61 0.35 -3.39
N VAL A 13 6.35 -0.13 -2.41
CA VAL A 13 6.81 0.67 -1.26
C VAL A 13 8.19 1.22 -1.61
N LYS A 14 8.35 2.55 -1.58
CA LYS A 14 9.65 3.21 -1.81
C LYS A 14 10.46 3.27 -0.52
N SER A 15 11.65 3.86 -0.58
CA SER A 15 12.50 4.06 0.58
C SER A 15 11.78 4.88 1.65
N VAL A 16 11.64 4.29 2.84
CA VAL A 16 11.12 4.99 4.03
C VAL A 16 12.07 6.13 4.39
N TRP A 17 11.51 7.25 4.82
CA TRP A 17 12.24 8.41 5.31
C TRP A 17 11.58 8.95 6.59
N TYR A 18 12.26 9.85 7.29
CA TYR A 18 11.80 10.45 8.53
C TYR A 18 11.55 11.94 8.34
N ASP A 19 10.40 12.43 8.82
CA ASP A 19 10.05 13.85 8.72
C ASP A 19 10.79 14.73 9.76
N THR A 20 10.44 16.01 9.82
CA THR A 20 11.09 16.97 10.73
C THR A 20 10.81 16.72 12.22
N VAL A 21 9.88 15.83 12.55
CA VAL A 21 9.53 15.43 13.92
C VAL A 21 9.86 13.95 14.17
N ASP A 22 10.77 13.38 13.38
CA ASP A 22 11.24 11.99 13.46
C ASP A 22 10.12 10.95 13.29
N GLN A 23 9.07 11.27 12.54
CA GLN A 23 8.01 10.30 12.21
C GLN A 23 8.37 9.54 10.93
N PRO A 24 8.25 8.19 10.93
CA PRO A 24 8.47 7.40 9.72
C PRO A 24 7.38 7.68 8.69
N VAL A 25 7.83 8.00 7.49
CA VAL A 25 7.01 8.21 6.30
C VAL A 25 7.27 7.08 5.31
N ILE A 26 6.19 6.39 4.95
CA ILE A 26 6.19 5.25 4.03
C ILE A 26 5.62 5.72 2.70
N PRO A 27 6.45 5.97 1.67
CA PRO A 27 5.97 6.40 0.36
C PRO A 27 5.51 5.18 -0.43
N ILE A 28 4.28 5.26 -0.94
CA ILE A 28 3.63 4.18 -1.66
C ILE A 28 3.30 4.66 -3.06
N GLU A 29 3.53 3.77 -4.02
CA GLU A 29 3.23 3.99 -5.43
C GLU A 29 2.34 2.85 -5.92
N VAL A 30 1.21 3.22 -6.51
CA VAL A 30 0.26 2.28 -7.11
C VAL A 30 0.00 2.66 -8.55
N SER A 31 0.09 1.70 -9.45
CA SER A 31 -0.25 1.89 -10.86
C SER A 31 -1.33 0.89 -11.25
N ASN A 32 -2.37 1.40 -11.89
CA ASN A 32 -3.47 0.62 -12.43
C ASN A 32 -3.38 0.57 -13.96
N SER A 33 -2.98 -0.57 -14.48
CA SER A 33 -2.99 -0.91 -15.91
C SER A 33 -4.20 -1.79 -16.29
N CYS A 34 -5.17 -1.97 -15.38
CA CYS A 34 -6.40 -2.70 -15.67
C CYS A 34 -7.34 -1.84 -16.51
N ASN A 35 -8.28 -2.46 -17.21
CA ASN A 35 -9.28 -1.75 -18.02
C ASN A 35 -10.46 -1.20 -17.20
N GLU A 36 -10.27 -1.03 -15.90
CA GLU A 36 -11.30 -0.57 -14.96
C GLU A 36 -10.66 0.12 -13.75
N ASP A 37 -11.48 0.82 -12.98
CA ASP A 37 -11.07 1.42 -11.72
C ASP A 37 -10.85 0.34 -10.64
N VAL A 38 -9.84 0.58 -9.78
CA VAL A 38 -9.52 -0.31 -8.66
C VAL A 38 -9.49 0.49 -7.36
N VAL A 39 -10.04 -0.09 -6.29
CA VAL A 39 -9.90 0.43 -4.94
C VAL A 39 -8.80 -0.36 -4.23
N VAL A 40 -7.73 0.32 -3.87
CA VAL A 40 -6.59 -0.27 -3.17
C VAL A 40 -6.75 0.04 -1.69
N GLU A 41 -6.89 -1.01 -0.88
CA GLU A 41 -6.85 -0.94 0.56
C GLU A 41 -5.43 -1.25 1.03
N VAL A 42 -4.81 -0.28 1.70
CA VAL A 42 -3.55 -0.44 2.40
C VAL A 42 -3.84 -0.53 3.88
N GLU A 43 -3.22 -1.48 4.55
CA GLU A 43 -3.32 -1.65 5.99
C GLU A 43 -1.95 -1.88 6.58
N ILE A 44 -1.62 -1.10 7.60
CA ILE A 44 -0.38 -1.22 8.36
C ILE A 44 -0.72 -1.76 9.74
N ARG A 45 -0.07 -2.85 10.10
CA ARG A 45 -0.16 -3.48 11.42
C ARG A 45 1.23 -3.56 12.03
N THR A 46 1.31 -3.57 13.34
CA THR A 46 2.51 -4.01 14.05
C THR A 46 2.73 -5.52 13.84
N VAL A 47 3.92 -6.02 14.14
CA VAL A 47 4.22 -7.47 14.09
C VAL A 47 3.35 -8.34 15.01
N ASP A 48 2.84 -7.79 16.12
CA ASP A 48 1.88 -8.44 17.02
C ASP A 48 0.42 -8.38 16.49
N GLY A 49 0.20 -7.74 15.34
CA GLY A 49 -1.08 -7.72 14.64
C GLY A 49 -2.00 -6.56 15.00
N ARG A 50 -1.54 -5.61 15.83
CA ARG A 50 -2.29 -4.38 16.14
C ARG A 50 -2.33 -3.49 14.90
N LYS A 51 -3.55 -3.08 14.50
CA LYS A 51 -3.75 -2.14 13.40
C LYS A 51 -3.29 -0.73 13.78
N LEU A 52 -2.36 -0.18 13.00
CA LEU A 52 -1.86 1.19 13.16
C LEU A 52 -2.55 2.16 12.20
N HIS A 53 -2.74 1.74 10.94
CA HIS A 53 -3.29 2.58 9.89
C HIS A 53 -4.05 1.77 8.85
N SER A 54 -5.04 2.37 8.21
CA SER A 54 -5.69 1.81 7.03
C SER A 54 -6.31 2.89 6.17
N GLU A 55 -6.05 2.81 4.88
CA GLU A 55 -6.52 3.76 3.89
C GLU A 55 -7.05 3.03 2.65
N LYS A 56 -8.11 3.60 2.05
CA LYS A 56 -8.67 3.12 0.80
C LYS A 56 -8.50 4.18 -0.27
N ILE A 57 -7.86 3.78 -1.35
CA ILE A 57 -7.44 4.70 -2.41
C ILE A 57 -7.99 4.18 -3.72
N LYS A 58 -8.87 4.98 -4.32
CA LYS A 58 -9.32 4.73 -5.68
C LYS A 58 -8.22 5.12 -6.66
N VAL A 59 -7.85 4.19 -7.54
CA VAL A 59 -6.90 4.36 -8.64
C VAL A 59 -7.65 4.07 -9.94
N LYS A 60 -7.85 5.09 -10.76
CA LYS A 60 -8.58 4.98 -12.02
C LYS A 60 -7.84 4.13 -13.04
N GLN A 61 -8.56 3.67 -14.05
CA GLN A 61 -7.94 3.02 -15.21
C GLN A 61 -6.78 3.86 -15.78
N SER A 62 -5.65 3.20 -16.04
CA SER A 62 -4.41 3.80 -16.55
C SER A 62 -3.80 4.89 -15.66
N GLU A 63 -4.23 5.00 -14.40
CA GLU A 63 -3.71 5.98 -13.45
C GLU A 63 -2.50 5.41 -12.69
N LYS A 64 -1.55 6.29 -12.41
CA LYS A 64 -0.48 6.06 -11.44
C LYS A 64 -0.65 7.08 -10.31
N LYS A 65 -0.70 6.60 -9.07
CA LYS A 65 -0.91 7.42 -7.89
C LYS A 65 0.17 7.13 -6.85
N SER A 66 0.70 8.20 -6.28
CA SER A 66 1.66 8.12 -5.18
C SER A 66 1.11 8.87 -3.98
N PHE A 67 1.37 8.35 -2.78
CA PHE A 67 0.92 8.92 -1.52
C PHE A 67 1.82 8.44 -0.39
N ASP A 68 1.82 9.19 0.70
CA ASP A 68 2.67 8.94 1.86
C ASP A 68 1.81 8.57 3.05
N ILE A 69 2.23 7.54 3.79
CA ILE A 69 1.66 7.22 5.09
C ILE A 69 2.67 7.58 6.17
N THR A 70 2.32 8.56 7.00
CA THR A 70 3.08 8.91 8.20
C THR A 70 2.55 8.12 9.40
N LEU A 71 3.44 7.46 10.13
CA LEU A 71 3.08 6.78 11.38
C LEU A 71 3.56 7.60 12.58
N SER A 72 2.75 7.62 13.63
CA SER A 72 3.06 8.30 14.89
C SER A 72 3.83 7.42 15.89
N ASP A 73 4.10 6.16 15.55
CA ASP A 73 4.77 5.18 16.40
C ASP A 73 5.88 4.47 15.61
N TYR A 74 6.94 4.06 16.31
CA TYR A 74 8.16 3.47 15.75
C TYR A 74 8.29 1.99 16.15
N GLY A 75 8.63 1.15 15.19
CA GLY A 75 8.83 -0.29 15.40
C GLY A 75 8.62 -1.13 14.15
N ASP A 76 8.82 -2.45 14.29
CA ASP A 76 8.61 -3.39 13.19
C ASP A 76 7.12 -3.45 12.81
N VAL A 77 6.83 -3.14 11.55
CA VAL A 77 5.47 -3.13 11.01
C VAL A 77 5.35 -4.03 9.78
N VAL A 78 4.13 -4.50 9.54
CA VAL A 78 3.71 -5.24 8.37
C VAL A 78 2.70 -4.40 7.62
N LEU A 79 3.06 -4.00 6.41
CA LEU A 79 2.16 -3.37 5.46
C LEU A 79 1.56 -4.45 4.56
N THR A 80 0.24 -4.48 4.48
CA THR A 80 -0.50 -5.33 3.55
C THR A 80 -1.28 -4.46 2.57
N ALA A 81 -1.30 -4.88 1.30
CA ALA A 81 -2.01 -4.18 0.24
C ALA A 81 -2.94 -5.14 -0.50
N ARG A 82 -4.19 -4.72 -0.68
CA ARG A 82 -5.23 -5.46 -1.39
C ARG A 82 -5.94 -4.54 -2.38
N GLY A 83 -6.11 -4.97 -3.62
CA GLY A 83 -6.92 -4.29 -4.62
C GLY A 83 -8.30 -4.92 -4.71
N VAL A 84 -9.33 -4.12 -4.94
CA VAL A 84 -10.68 -4.59 -5.27
C VAL A 84 -11.08 -3.96 -6.61
N LEU A 85 -11.32 -4.81 -7.60
CA LEU A 85 -11.85 -4.40 -8.90
C LEU A 85 -13.27 -3.87 -8.71
N VAL A 86 -13.55 -2.65 -9.18
CA VAL A 86 -14.85 -2.00 -8.93
C VAL A 86 -15.98 -2.69 -9.69
N SER A 87 -15.72 -3.23 -10.88
CA SER A 87 -16.77 -3.83 -11.72
C SER A 87 -17.21 -5.22 -11.22
N SER A 88 -16.27 -6.01 -10.72
CA SER A 88 -16.50 -7.42 -10.36
C SER A 88 -16.51 -7.68 -8.86
N GLY A 89 -16.07 -6.72 -8.04
CA GLY A 89 -15.83 -6.93 -6.61
C GLY A 89 -14.68 -7.91 -6.31
N THR A 90 -13.92 -8.31 -7.34
CA THR A 90 -12.83 -9.28 -7.18
C THR A 90 -11.72 -8.68 -6.33
N THR A 91 -11.36 -9.39 -5.26
CA THR A 91 -10.24 -9.02 -4.41
C THR A 91 -8.94 -9.60 -4.95
N ILE A 92 -7.91 -8.77 -4.97
CA ILE A 92 -6.58 -9.04 -5.49
C ILE A 92 -5.59 -8.78 -4.36
N GLN A 93 -4.77 -9.76 -4.01
CA GLN A 93 -3.66 -9.54 -3.09
C GLN A 93 -2.50 -8.88 -3.84
N LEU A 94 -2.13 -7.66 -3.44
CA LEU A 94 -1.09 -6.88 -4.11
C LEU A 94 0.29 -7.09 -3.46
N GLY A 95 0.32 -7.35 -2.15
CA GLY A 95 1.56 -7.70 -1.47
C GLY A 95 1.48 -7.58 0.04
N GLU A 96 2.54 -8.08 0.67
CA GLU A 96 2.86 -7.90 2.09
C GLU A 96 4.33 -7.47 2.19
N TYR A 97 4.59 -6.43 2.97
CA TYR A 97 5.90 -5.81 3.13
C TYR A 97 6.20 -5.69 4.62
N LYS A 98 7.27 -6.34 5.07
CA LYS A 98 7.79 -6.18 6.43
C LYS A 98 8.76 -5.01 6.42
N LEU A 99 8.44 -3.97 7.18
CA LEU A 99 9.24 -2.76 7.30
C LEU A 99 9.86 -2.72 8.69
N LYS A 100 11.17 -2.48 8.74
CA LYS A 100 11.88 -2.15 9.97
C LYS A 100 12.02 -0.64 10.02
N LEU A 101 11.34 -0.02 10.99
CA LEU A 101 11.34 1.43 11.21
C LEU A 101 12.25 1.72 12.40
#